data_AF-A0A9X5XCE0-F1
#
_entry.id   AF-A0A9X5XCE0-F1
#
_cell.length_a   1.000
_cell.length_b   1.000
_cell.length_c   1.000
_cell.angle_alpha   90.00
_cell.angle_beta   90.00
_cell.angle_gamma   90.00
#
_symmetry.space_group_name_H-M   'P 1'
#
loop_
_entity.id
_entity.type
_entity.pdbx_description
1 polymer ?
#
loop_
_entity_poly.entity_id
_entity_poly.type
_entity_poly.pdbx_seq_one_letter_code
_entity_poly.pdbx_strand_id
1 'polypeptide(L)'
;RAPGVAADRIVREDRSVNTGQNLRFSAALMDRTASGHRATVVTSGFHVYRTALLARRAGVLVHVVGAPTSPAYWLSATLREFAAVLWLDRLPLIGLSLLLAVPVATAVFQR
;
A
#
# COMPACT_ATOMS: atom_id res chain seq x y z
N ARG A 1 -16.49 -9.57 -14.39
CA ARG A 1 -16.56 -10.93 -14.99
C ARG A 1 -15.14 -11.44 -15.11
N ALA A 2 -14.85 -12.64 -14.60
CA ALA A 2 -13.56 -13.30 -14.78
C ALA A 2 -13.79 -14.52 -15.68
N PRO A 3 -13.15 -14.62 -16.85
CA PRO A 3 -13.28 -15.80 -17.70
C PRO A 3 -12.81 -17.04 -16.93
N GLY A 4 -13.62 -18.09 -16.88
CA GLY A 4 -13.25 -19.36 -16.25
C GLY A 4 -13.50 -19.49 -14.74
N VAL A 5 -14.11 -18.50 -14.08
CA VAL A 5 -14.55 -18.61 -12.68
C VAL A 5 -16.06 -18.47 -12.59
N ALA A 6 -16.72 -19.44 -11.95
CA ALA A 6 -18.16 -19.43 -11.73
C ALA A 6 -18.58 -18.22 -10.87
N ALA A 7 -19.73 -17.60 -11.19
CA ALA A 7 -20.12 -16.31 -10.62
C ALA A 7 -20.42 -16.36 -9.12
N ASP A 8 -20.92 -17.49 -8.64
CA ASP A 8 -21.15 -17.82 -7.23
C ASP A 8 -19.86 -17.87 -6.40
N ARG A 9 -18.70 -18.06 -7.05
CA ARG A 9 -17.37 -18.03 -6.42
C ARG A 9 -16.75 -16.64 -6.39
N ILE A 10 -17.43 -15.63 -6.91
CA ILE A 10 -16.93 -14.25 -7.01
C ILE A 10 -17.71 -13.37 -6.03
N VAL A 11 -17.06 -12.95 -4.96
CA VAL A 11 -17.56 -11.90 -4.07
C VAL A 11 -16.92 -10.58 -4.46
N ARG A 12 -17.74 -9.57 -4.74
CA ARG A 12 -17.28 -8.23 -5.15
C ARG A 12 -17.27 -7.26 -3.97
N GLU A 13 -16.16 -6.56 -3.80
CA GLU A 13 -16.05 -5.37 -2.95
C GLU A 13 -16.05 -4.13 -3.85
N ASP A 14 -16.97 -3.18 -3.61
CA ASP A 14 -17.21 -2.02 -4.49
C ASP A 14 -17.32 -0.68 -3.75
N ARG A 15 -16.99 -0.64 -2.46
CA ARG A 15 -17.13 0.54 -1.60
C ARG A 15 -15.82 1.28 -1.34
N SER A 16 -14.68 0.65 -1.59
CA SER A 16 -13.37 1.25 -1.33
C SER A 16 -13.02 2.37 -2.32
N VAL A 17 -12.46 3.47 -1.81
CA VAL A 17 -11.92 4.57 -2.63
C VAL A 17 -10.39 4.63 -2.65
N ASN A 18 -9.74 3.75 -1.89
CA ASN A 18 -8.29 3.62 -1.85
C ASN A 18 -7.86 2.20 -1.46
N THR A 19 -6.59 1.87 -1.73
CA THR A 19 -6.02 0.53 -1.47
C THR A 19 -6.15 0.10 -0.01
N GLY A 20 -6.02 1.02 0.96
CA GLY A 20 -6.14 0.69 2.38
C GLY A 20 -7.56 0.28 2.77
N GLN A 21 -8.56 0.98 2.27
CA GLN A 21 -9.97 0.60 2.43
C GLN A 21 -10.27 -0.71 1.72
N ASN A 22 -9.75 -0.90 0.51
CA ASN A 22 -9.98 -2.13 -0.25
C ASN A 22 -9.46 -3.37 0.53
N LEU A 23 -8.26 -3.29 1.11
CA LEU A 23 -7.70 -4.36 1.93
C LEU A 23 -8.56 -4.66 3.17
N ARG A 24 -8.99 -3.63 3.91
CA ARG A 24 -9.81 -3.80 5.12
C ARG A 24 -11.20 -4.34 4.81
N PHE A 25 -11.86 -3.81 3.79
CA PHE A 25 -13.21 -4.22 3.42
C PHE A 25 -13.22 -5.62 2.82
N SER A 26 -12.20 -5.98 2.05
CA SER A 26 -12.02 -7.34 1.53
C SER A 26 -11.72 -8.33 2.65
N ALA A 27 -10.86 -7.99 3.62
CA ALA A 27 -10.61 -8.84 4.78
C ALA A 27 -11.91 -9.09 5.58
N ALA A 28 -12.69 -8.05 5.85
CA ALA A 28 -13.97 -8.19 6.55
C ALA A 28 -15.01 -9.00 5.75
N LEU A 29 -14.96 -9.00 4.42
CA LEU A 29 -15.78 -9.87 3.58
C LEU A 29 -15.36 -11.33 3.74
N MET A 30 -14.06 -11.60 3.72
CA MET A 30 -13.51 -12.94 3.87
C MET A 30 -13.82 -13.52 5.28
N ASP A 31 -13.69 -12.72 6.33
CA ASP A 31 -13.91 -13.16 7.72
C ASP A 31 -15.36 -13.64 7.94
N ARG A 32 -16.31 -13.06 7.20
CA ARG A 32 -17.71 -13.49 7.21
C ARG A 32 -17.94 -14.82 6.50
N THR A 33 -17.03 -15.23 5.62
CA THR A 33 -17.15 -16.48 4.85
C THR A 33 -16.45 -17.65 5.53
N ALA A 34 -15.26 -17.44 6.11
CA ALA A 34 -14.53 -18.47 6.85
C ALA A 34 -13.51 -17.84 7.79
N SER A 35 -13.39 -18.28 9.04
CA SER A 35 -12.32 -17.79 9.92
C SER A 35 -10.97 -18.42 9.56
N GLY A 36 -9.87 -17.68 9.77
CA GLY A 36 -8.49 -18.22 9.61
C GLY A 36 -8.01 -18.41 8.16
N HIS A 37 -8.67 -17.77 7.19
CA HIS A 37 -8.29 -17.83 5.79
C HIS A 37 -6.90 -17.27 5.49
N ARG A 38 -6.22 -17.93 4.53
CA ARG A 38 -5.02 -17.40 3.87
C ARG A 38 -5.43 -16.73 2.58
N ALA A 39 -5.06 -15.47 2.40
CA ALA A 39 -5.40 -14.71 1.20
C ALA A 39 -4.17 -14.29 0.40
N THR A 40 -4.38 -14.17 -0.91
CA THR A 40 -3.40 -13.62 -1.85
C THR A 40 -4.00 -12.42 -2.56
N VAL A 41 -3.33 -11.28 -2.48
CA VAL A 41 -3.67 -10.06 -3.21
C VAL A 41 -2.88 -10.05 -4.51
N VAL A 42 -3.58 -9.94 -5.63
CA VAL A 42 -2.97 -9.78 -6.95
C VAL A 42 -3.13 -8.33 -7.38
N THR A 43 -2.03 -7.66 -7.72
CA THR A 43 -2.01 -6.25 -8.15
C THR A 43 -0.91 -6.01 -9.18
N SER A 44 -0.78 -4.80 -9.73
CA SER A 44 0.33 -4.46 -10.63
C SER A 44 1.68 -4.53 -9.91
N GLY A 45 2.76 -4.91 -10.62
CA GLY A 45 4.08 -5.15 -10.03
C GLY A 45 4.64 -3.97 -9.23
N PHE A 46 4.41 -2.74 -9.67
CA PHE A 46 4.87 -1.52 -8.96
C PHE A 46 4.08 -1.23 -7.68
N HIS A 47 2.87 -1.79 -7.50
CA HIS A 47 2.04 -1.60 -6.31
C HIS A 47 2.28 -2.63 -5.20
N VAL A 48 3.08 -3.67 -5.47
CA VAL A 48 3.27 -4.80 -4.55
C VAL A 48 3.79 -4.32 -3.19
N TYR A 49 4.81 -3.46 -3.19
CA TYR A 49 5.40 -2.96 -1.95
C TYR A 49 4.41 -2.14 -1.11
N ARG A 50 3.76 -1.13 -1.71
CA ARG A 50 2.78 -0.29 -1.02
C ARG A 50 1.61 -1.12 -0.48
N THR A 51 1.13 -2.07 -1.27
CA THR A 51 0.04 -2.97 -0.90
C THR A 51 0.44 -3.84 0.29
N ALA A 52 1.64 -4.41 0.28
CA ALA A 52 2.16 -5.20 1.40
C ALA A 52 2.33 -4.34 2.67
N LEU A 53 2.83 -3.11 2.55
CA LEU A 53 2.95 -2.18 3.67
C LEU A 53 1.59 -1.84 4.28
N LEU A 54 0.60 -1.51 3.45
CA LEU A 54 -0.76 -1.19 3.89
C LEU A 54 -1.44 -2.41 4.54
N ALA A 55 -1.25 -3.60 3.98
CA ALA A 55 -1.78 -4.84 4.55
C ALA A 55 -1.22 -5.09 5.95
N ARG A 56 0.11 -4.95 6.13
CA ARG A 56 0.77 -5.06 7.44
C ARG A 56 0.23 -4.04 8.44
N ARG A 57 0.09 -2.77 8.05
CA ARG A 57 -0.48 -1.71 8.91
C ARG A 57 -1.94 -1.94 9.28
N ALA A 58 -2.69 -2.60 8.41
CA ALA A 58 -4.09 -2.96 8.64
C ALA A 58 -4.25 -4.25 9.44
N GLY A 59 -3.17 -4.97 9.76
CA GLY A 59 -3.23 -6.27 10.44
C GLY A 59 -3.79 -7.40 9.56
N VAL A 60 -3.82 -7.22 8.23
CA VAL A 60 -4.38 -8.20 7.29
C VAL A 60 -3.28 -9.13 6.81
N LEU A 61 -3.40 -10.43 7.12
CA LEU A 61 -2.44 -11.47 6.72
C LEU A 61 -2.68 -11.92 5.27
N VAL A 62 -1.95 -11.31 4.34
CA VAL A 62 -2.04 -11.63 2.90
C VAL A 62 -0.65 -11.80 2.28
N HIS A 63 -0.55 -12.69 1.29
CA HIS A 63 0.55 -12.67 0.33
C HIS A 63 0.23 -11.70 -0.80
N VAL A 64 1.21 -10.94 -1.30
CA VAL A 64 0.99 -9.98 -2.39
C VAL A 64 1.79 -10.41 -3.60
N VAL A 65 1.13 -10.57 -4.74
CA VAL A 65 1.72 -11.01 -6.01
C VAL A 65 1.53 -9.92 -7.06
N GLY A 66 2.62 -9.59 -7.74
CA GLY A 66 2.63 -8.65 -8.85
C GLY A 66 2.25 -9.34 -10.16
N ALA A 67 1.26 -8.82 -10.86
CA ALA A 67 0.95 -9.17 -12.23
C ALA A 67 1.93 -8.48 -13.19
N PRO A 68 2.23 -9.10 -14.36
CA PRO A 68 3.08 -8.49 -15.39
C PRO A 68 2.60 -7.09 -15.72
N THR A 69 3.50 -6.12 -15.64
CA THR A 69 3.20 -4.71 -15.92
C THR A 69 4.12 -4.20 -17.02
N SER A 70 3.60 -3.36 -17.91
CA SER A 70 4.37 -2.74 -19.00
C SER A 70 5.65 -2.05 -18.47
N PRO A 71 6.84 -2.40 -19.02
CA PRO A 71 8.10 -1.76 -18.65
C PRO A 71 8.11 -0.25 -18.95
N ALA A 72 7.37 0.18 -19.97
CA ALA A 72 7.35 1.56 -20.43
C ALA A 72 6.92 2.57 -19.35
N TYR A 73 6.11 2.14 -18.38
CA TYR A 73 5.62 3.00 -17.30
C TYR A 73 6.20 2.65 -15.92
N TRP A 74 7.00 1.59 -15.84
CA TRP A 74 7.46 1.01 -14.58
C TRP A 74 8.24 2.01 -13.72
N LEU A 75 9.17 2.78 -14.32
CA LEU A 75 9.98 3.74 -13.58
C LEU A 75 9.14 4.88 -12.99
N SER A 76 8.32 5.53 -13.83
CA SER A 76 7.45 6.63 -13.40
C SER A 76 6.43 6.20 -12.34
N ALA A 77 5.89 4.99 -12.47
CA ALA A 77 4.96 4.42 -11.51
C ALA A 77 5.63 4.08 -10.19
N THR A 78 6.83 3.50 -10.24
CA THR A 78 7.63 3.17 -9.04
C THR A 78 8.01 4.43 -8.27
N LEU A 79 8.43 5.50 -8.95
CA LEU A 79 8.74 6.78 -8.29
C LEU A 79 7.51 7.39 -7.62
N ARG A 80 6.35 7.34 -8.26
CA ARG A 80 5.08 7.80 -7.67
C ARG A 80 4.72 7.00 -6.42
N GLU A 81 4.85 5.69 -6.48
CA GLU A 81 4.61 4.81 -5.33
C GLU A 81 5.59 5.08 -4.19
N PHE A 82 6.87 5.31 -4.51
CA PHE A 82 7.88 5.71 -3.54
C PHE A 82 7.50 7.03 -2.85
N ALA A 83 7.13 8.06 -3.61
CA ALA A 83 6.63 9.32 -3.05
C ALA A 83 5.39 9.10 -2.16
N ALA A 84 4.49 8.22 -2.58
CA ALA A 84 3.28 7.90 -1.82
C ALA A 84 3.57 7.11 -0.53
N VAL A 85 4.67 6.36 -0.45
CA VAL A 85 5.19 5.73 0.77
C VAL A 85 5.84 6.77 1.68
N LEU A 86 6.69 7.65 1.14
CA LEU A 86 7.28 8.75 1.90
C LEU A 86 6.21 9.63 2.54
N TRP A 87 5.12 9.89 1.81
CA TRP A 87 3.96 10.62 2.35
C TRP A 87 3.28 9.88 3.50
N LEU A 88 3.17 8.55 3.40
CA LEU A 88 2.57 7.69 4.43
C LEU A 88 3.38 7.73 5.75
N ASP A 89 4.69 7.96 5.64
CA ASP A 89 5.65 8.03 6.76
C ASP A 89 6.34 9.39 6.84
N ARG A 90 5.59 10.46 6.55
CA ARG A 90 6.15 11.83 6.53
C ARG A 90 6.66 12.31 7.89
N LEU A 91 6.20 11.74 9.00
CA LEU A 91 6.56 12.17 10.36
C LEU A 91 8.05 11.98 10.68
N PRO A 92 8.67 10.80 10.50
CA PRO A 92 10.12 10.66 10.69
C PRO A 92 10.94 11.53 9.73
N LEU A 93 10.47 11.79 8.51
CA LEU A 93 11.13 12.71 7.58
C LEU A 93 11.11 14.15 8.09
N ILE A 94 9.96 14.61 8.60
CA ILE A 94 9.83 15.93 9.23
C ILE A 94 10.74 16.02 10.46
N GLY A 95 10.75 14.99 11.31
CA GLY A 95 11.60 14.93 12.50
C GLY A 95 13.10 15.01 12.17
N LEU A 96 13.57 14.24 11.18
CA LEU A 96 14.96 14.31 10.71
C LEU A 96 15.30 15.69 10.12
N SER A 97 14.37 16.28 9.36
CA SER A 97 14.57 17.61 8.77
C SER A 97 14.72 18.68 9.86
N LEU A 98 13.89 18.64 10.91
CA LEU A 98 14.01 19.54 12.05
C LEU A 98 15.30 19.31 12.83
N LEU A 99 15.70 18.05 13.05
CA LEU A 99 16.94 17.70 13.73
C LEU A 99 18.18 18.29 13.05
N LEU A 100 18.18 18.36 11.72
CA LEU A 100 19.30 18.90 10.94
C LEU A 100 19.21 20.43 10.77
N ALA A 101 18.01 20.98 10.58
CA ALA A 101 17.82 22.41 10.31
C ALA A 101 18.01 23.29 11.56
N VAL A 102 17.57 22.83 12.74
CA VAL A 102 17.68 23.58 14.00
C VAL A 102 19.14 23.89 14.38
N PRO A 103 20.08 22.92 14.42
CA PRO A 103 21.46 23.20 14.77
C PRO A 103 22.19 24.09 13.74
N VAL A 104 21.86 23.96 12.45
CA VAL A 104 22.40 24.83 11.39
C VAL A 104 21.91 26.27 11.56
N ALA A 105 20.62 26.46 11.84
CA ALA A 105 20.06 27.78 12.11
C ALA A 105 20.70 28.41 13.36
N THR A 106 20.83 27.67 14.46
CA THR A 106 21.48 28.21 15.68
C THR A 106 22.94 28.57 15.44
N ALA A 107 23.68 27.80 14.63
CA ALA A 107 25.08 28.10 14.32
C ALA A 107 25.25 29.33 13.42
N VAL A 108 24.28 29.62 12.54
CA VAL A 108 24.28 30.82 11.68
C VAL A 108 23.89 32.08 12.47
N PHE A 109 22.92 31.99 13.38
CA PHE A 109 22.46 33.14 14.18
C PHE A 109 23.35 33.46 15.39
N GLN A 110 24.24 32.55 15.80
CA GLN A 110 25.26 32.80 16.83
C GLN A 110 26.60 33.32 16.27
N ARG A 111 26.70 33.55 14.96
CA ARG A 111 27.78 34.29 14.30
C ARG A 111 27.38 35.74 14.06
#